data_AF-A0A1Q7EA78-F1
#
_entry.id   AF-A0A1Q7EA78-F1
#
_cell.length_a   1.000
_cell.length_b   1.000
_cell.length_c   1.000
_cell.angle_alpha   90.00
_cell.angle_beta   90.00
_cell.angle_gamma   90.00
#
_symmetry.space_group_name_H-M   'P 1'
#
loop_
_entity.id
_entity.type
_entity.pdbx_description
1 polymer ?
#
loop_
_entity_poly.entity_id
_entity_poly.type
_entity_poly.pdbx_seq_one_letter_code
_entity_poly.pdbx_strand_id
1 'polypeptide(L)'
;MGSALPPQQHAYNALFPCYVEVCAVTQFHQTGAKPGGWGGHATLFVNGAEIEAGAGYPRLRLAAAGTGLRDPDSGTGISVNKIFDNVTWVAIPGRDEFFGGGLAPEETLDEEFYEAAVHKATDAGWFSGIGIKDEVIRQRPPAMPSAEFVVRLSIGTDYALNFARTAYCARLPMSREALGEVIAYLNGVNESAQRIGYTWNMYTNNCSHVAHNALAAAGVWDTKMVRGPGAVDIAKDVLSVVRALALSQMSDLSFPANTFVRLYEAGNERPIDNVVAAFRNHDVRRTLDDGWMSTGPGALIATYPMRDASRNRMFAAGRDPLVFSVPVFWDKEDKFKKLTRATPAIVTDLSANLASFRDRYAKTLGNQRAVDDEVGVLHRGESERDFRAFYSRFYQYLADELKRTDLRIAEYKRLAGSS
;
A
#
# COMPACT_ATOMS: atom_id res chain seq x y z
N MET A 1 20.18 -5.80 -12.78
CA MET A 1 20.06 -4.32 -12.92
C MET A 1 19.94 -3.77 -11.51
N GLY A 2 20.90 -2.92 -11.11
CA GLY A 2 21.18 -2.61 -9.70
C GLY A 2 20.14 -1.72 -9.01
N SER A 3 19.87 -2.02 -7.74
CA SER A 3 19.19 -1.22 -6.72
C SER A 3 20.02 -0.03 -6.22
N ALA A 4 20.41 0.88 -7.11
CA ALA A 4 20.44 2.29 -6.69
C ALA A 4 18.98 2.74 -6.74
N LEU A 5 18.45 3.40 -5.71
CA LEU A 5 17.15 4.06 -5.85
C LEU A 5 17.22 4.90 -7.13
N PRO A 6 16.38 4.61 -8.16
CA PRO A 6 16.61 5.22 -9.46
C PRO A 6 16.48 6.73 -9.32
N PRO A 7 17.20 7.55 -10.11
CA PRO A 7 17.03 9.02 -10.18
C PRO A 7 15.56 9.45 -10.28
N GLN A 8 14.71 8.55 -10.77
CA GLN A 8 13.26 8.65 -10.81
C GLN A 8 12.56 8.77 -9.44
N GLN A 9 13.09 8.22 -8.34
CA GLN A 9 12.45 8.29 -7.02
C GLN A 9 12.52 9.70 -6.43
N HIS A 10 13.66 10.40 -6.59
CA HIS A 10 13.78 11.81 -6.19
C HIS A 10 12.79 12.68 -6.97
N ALA A 11 12.77 12.53 -8.30
CA ALA A 11 11.85 13.26 -9.16
C ALA A 11 10.38 12.96 -8.81
N TYR A 12 10.05 11.70 -8.55
CA TYR A 12 8.72 11.31 -8.10
C TYR A 12 8.34 11.99 -6.78
N ASN A 13 9.21 11.88 -5.76
CA ASN A 13 8.97 12.43 -4.42
C ASN A 13 8.83 13.97 -4.44
N ALA A 14 9.54 14.64 -5.35
CA ALA A 14 9.41 16.08 -5.56
C ALA A 14 8.03 16.48 -6.11
N LEU A 15 7.43 15.66 -6.98
CA LEU A 15 6.13 15.91 -7.60
C LEU A 15 4.95 15.43 -6.73
N PHE A 16 5.16 14.35 -5.98
CA PHE A 16 4.17 13.69 -5.13
C PHE A 16 4.80 13.41 -3.76
N PRO A 17 4.86 14.40 -2.85
CA PRO A 17 5.50 14.23 -1.55
C PRO A 17 4.64 13.46 -0.53
N CYS A 18 3.34 13.29 -0.80
CA CYS A 18 2.40 12.53 0.03
C CYS A 18 1.82 11.38 -0.80
N TYR A 19 2.16 10.14 -0.43
CA TYR A 19 1.64 8.96 -1.09
C TYR A 19 1.71 7.74 -0.18
N VAL A 20 0.91 6.74 -0.54
CA VAL A 20 0.98 5.39 0.03
C VAL A 20 1.34 4.40 -1.06
N GLU A 21 2.16 3.41 -0.73
CA GLU A 21 2.36 2.20 -1.51
C GLU A 21 1.77 1.02 -0.76
N VAL A 22 0.90 0.24 -1.40
CA VAL A 22 0.53 -1.10 -0.91
C VAL A 22 1.35 -2.12 -1.67
N CYS A 23 2.09 -2.95 -0.95
CA CYS A 23 2.90 -3.99 -1.52
C CYS A 23 2.33 -5.37 -1.20
N ALA A 24 2.14 -6.20 -2.23
CA ALA A 24 1.96 -7.63 -2.08
C ALA A 24 3.33 -8.31 -2.24
N VAL A 25 3.75 -9.09 -1.25
CA VAL A 25 5.06 -9.74 -1.25
C VAL A 25 4.94 -11.26 -1.37
N THR A 26 5.91 -11.87 -2.06
CA THR A 26 5.99 -13.33 -2.29
C THR A 26 6.10 -14.12 -0.99
N GLN A 27 5.92 -15.43 -1.05
CA GLN A 27 6.13 -16.35 0.08
C GLN A 27 7.55 -16.20 0.65
N PHE A 28 7.67 -16.18 1.98
CA PHE A 28 8.97 -16.23 2.66
C PHE A 28 9.55 -17.63 2.59
N HIS A 29 10.85 -17.74 2.30
CA HIS A 29 11.53 -19.03 2.26
C HIS A 29 13.01 -18.87 2.60
N GLN A 30 13.36 -19.16 3.85
CA GLN A 30 14.76 -19.26 4.28
C GLN A 30 15.34 -20.60 3.82
N THR A 31 16.57 -20.58 3.31
CA THR A 31 17.25 -21.78 2.80
C THR A 31 17.40 -22.81 3.90
N GLY A 32 17.01 -24.06 3.62
CA GLY A 32 17.06 -25.16 4.60
C GLY A 32 15.90 -25.17 5.62
N ALA A 33 15.00 -24.18 5.59
CA ALA A 33 13.82 -24.13 6.44
C ALA A 33 12.54 -24.44 5.65
N LYS A 34 11.45 -24.76 6.37
CA LYS A 34 10.13 -24.90 5.75
C LYS A 34 9.66 -23.53 5.23
N PRO A 35 9.15 -23.43 3.99
CA PRO A 35 8.56 -22.19 3.49
C PRO A 35 7.44 -21.67 4.38
N GLY A 36 7.29 -20.34 4.42
CA GLY A 36 6.21 -19.65 5.11
C GLY A 36 4.83 -19.88 4.48
N GLY A 37 3.82 -19.16 4.97
CA GLY A 37 2.46 -19.26 4.43
C GLY A 37 2.37 -18.90 2.95
N TRP A 38 1.57 -19.67 2.19
CA TRP A 38 1.37 -19.51 0.74
C TRP A 38 0.60 -18.24 0.37
N GLY A 39 -0.10 -17.61 1.32
CA GLY A 39 -0.82 -16.35 1.09
C GLY A 39 0.06 -15.13 0.80
N GLY A 40 1.39 -15.24 1.00
CA GLY A 40 2.31 -14.11 0.92
C GLY A 40 2.19 -13.20 2.16
N HIS A 41 2.49 -11.92 1.98
CA HIS A 41 2.28 -10.89 3.00
C HIS A 41 1.94 -9.54 2.33
N ALA A 42 1.38 -8.60 3.08
CA ALA A 42 1.06 -7.26 2.60
C ALA A 42 1.71 -6.21 3.48
N THR A 43 2.25 -5.17 2.88
CA THR A 43 2.85 -4.06 3.61
C THR A 43 2.39 -2.72 3.06
N LEU A 44 2.56 -1.67 3.86
CA LEU A 44 2.42 -0.28 3.39
C LEU A 44 3.78 0.40 3.41
N PHE A 45 4.00 1.33 2.49
CA PHE A 45 5.02 2.36 2.63
C PHE A 45 4.34 3.73 2.53
N VAL A 46 4.63 4.64 3.45
CA VAL A 46 3.93 5.91 3.60
C VAL A 46 4.95 7.04 3.52
N ASN A 47 4.95 7.80 2.42
CA ASN A 47 5.73 9.05 2.34
C ASN A 47 4.86 10.23 2.76
N GLY A 48 5.44 11.16 3.53
CA GLY A 48 4.70 12.22 4.23
C GLY A 48 4.29 11.86 5.66
N ALA A 49 4.71 10.70 6.16
CA ALA A 49 4.59 10.28 7.56
C ALA A 49 5.98 10.17 8.21
N GLU A 50 6.06 10.53 9.49
CA GLU A 50 7.23 10.38 10.34
C GLU A 50 6.87 9.53 11.57
N ILE A 51 7.81 8.73 12.05
CA ILE A 51 7.66 7.98 13.32
C ILE A 51 7.60 8.99 14.47
N GLU A 52 6.60 8.86 15.34
CA GLU A 52 6.44 9.69 16.53
C GLU A 52 7.40 9.21 17.64
N ALA A 53 8.53 9.89 17.77
CA ALA A 53 9.52 9.58 18.80
C ALA A 53 8.96 9.76 20.21
N GLY A 54 9.32 8.84 21.12
CA GLY A 54 8.91 8.91 22.53
C GLY A 54 7.49 8.42 22.84
N ALA A 55 6.74 7.95 21.84
CA ALA A 55 5.39 7.41 22.00
C ALA A 55 5.28 6.14 22.89
N GLY A 56 6.40 5.44 23.14
CA GLY A 56 6.44 4.18 23.90
C GLY A 56 5.99 2.94 23.12
N TYR A 57 5.38 3.12 21.94
CA TYR A 57 5.03 2.09 20.96
C TYR A 57 4.95 2.74 19.56
N PRO A 58 4.93 1.97 18.45
CA PRO A 58 4.86 2.52 17.10
C PRO A 58 3.64 3.41 16.89
N ARG A 59 3.92 4.68 16.60
CA ARG A 59 2.96 5.72 16.21
C ARG A 59 3.55 6.54 15.08
N LEU A 60 2.66 7.08 14.25
CA LEU A 60 3.02 7.99 13.16
C LEU A 60 2.44 9.38 13.41
N ARG A 61 3.08 10.38 12.82
CA ARG A 61 2.51 11.71 12.65
C ARG A 61 2.75 12.18 11.22
N LEU A 62 1.93 13.14 10.76
CA LEU A 62 2.21 13.81 9.50
C LEU A 62 3.58 14.51 9.57
N ALA A 63 4.40 14.32 8.54
CA ALA A 63 5.68 15.00 8.39
C ALA A 63 5.48 16.51 8.35
N ALA A 64 6.32 17.32 8.98
CA ALA A 64 6.14 18.77 9.00
C ALA A 64 6.26 19.39 7.59
N ALA A 65 5.68 20.57 7.39
CA ALA A 65 5.91 21.32 6.17
C ALA A 65 7.42 21.66 6.06
N GLY A 66 8.02 21.39 4.89
CA GLY A 66 9.46 21.60 4.69
C GLY A 66 10.36 20.45 5.14
N THR A 67 9.82 19.35 5.70
CA THR A 67 10.57 18.10 5.86
C THR A 67 11.13 17.65 4.49
N GLY A 68 12.31 17.03 4.47
CA GLY A 68 12.99 16.47 3.30
C GLY A 68 12.26 15.32 2.59
N LEU A 69 10.95 15.43 2.34
CA LEU A 69 10.11 14.45 1.65
C LEU A 69 10.48 14.21 0.18
N ARG A 70 11.47 14.96 -0.34
CA ARG A 70 12.07 14.77 -1.66
C ARG A 70 13.20 13.74 -1.66
N ASP A 71 13.73 13.42 -0.48
CA ASP A 71 14.76 12.41 -0.33
C ASP A 71 14.22 11.06 -0.84
N PRO A 72 14.94 10.34 -1.72
CA PRO A 72 14.54 9.01 -2.16
C PRO A 72 14.24 8.01 -1.03
N ASP A 73 14.92 8.19 0.10
CA ASP A 73 14.76 7.37 1.29
C ASP A 73 13.68 7.90 2.26
N SER A 74 13.05 9.04 1.99
CA SER A 74 11.97 9.55 2.85
C SER A 74 10.76 8.61 2.91
N GLY A 75 10.11 8.60 4.07
CA GLY A 75 8.90 7.84 4.35
C GLY A 75 9.08 6.80 5.45
N THR A 76 8.04 6.02 5.67
CA THR A 76 7.99 5.00 6.72
C THR A 76 7.33 3.73 6.18
N GLY A 77 8.02 2.61 6.30
CA GLY A 77 7.47 1.29 6.04
C GLY A 77 6.61 0.80 7.20
N ILE A 78 5.46 0.21 6.91
CA ILE A 78 4.52 -0.33 7.90
C ILE A 78 4.27 -1.80 7.60
N SER A 79 4.45 -2.64 8.61
CA SER A 79 4.17 -4.06 8.52
C SER A 79 3.37 -4.56 9.72
N VAL A 80 2.47 -5.50 9.44
CA VAL A 80 1.64 -6.18 10.43
C VAL A 80 2.20 -7.57 10.65
N ASN A 81 2.47 -7.96 11.89
CA ASN A 81 2.99 -9.29 12.17
C ASN A 81 2.12 -10.04 13.18
N LYS A 82 1.84 -11.31 12.91
CA LYS A 82 1.02 -12.18 13.77
C LYS A 82 1.66 -12.47 15.14
N ILE A 83 2.96 -12.22 15.28
CA ILE A 83 3.73 -12.47 16.51
C ILE A 83 3.54 -11.35 17.55
N PHE A 84 3.07 -10.17 17.12
CA PHE A 84 2.86 -9.04 18.02
C PHE A 84 1.70 -9.34 18.99
N ASP A 85 1.75 -8.70 20.16
CA ASP A 85 0.79 -8.89 21.24
C ASP A 85 0.07 -7.60 21.66
N ASN A 86 0.77 -6.46 21.69
CA ASN A 86 0.22 -5.18 22.15
C ASN A 86 0.10 -4.13 21.05
N VAL A 87 0.45 -4.47 19.81
CA VAL A 87 0.35 -3.60 18.62
C VAL A 87 -0.10 -4.40 17.43
N THR A 88 -0.74 -3.72 16.48
CA THR A 88 -1.16 -4.32 15.20
C THR A 88 -0.03 -4.25 14.17
N TRP A 89 0.77 -3.18 14.17
CA TRP A 89 1.84 -2.96 13.20
C TRP A 89 3.10 -2.32 13.82
N VAL A 90 4.23 -2.48 13.11
CA VAL A 90 5.53 -1.85 13.36
C VAL A 90 5.85 -0.85 12.25
N ALA A 91 6.63 0.19 12.59
CA ALA A 91 7.14 1.18 11.65
C ALA A 91 8.66 1.05 11.48
N ILE A 92 9.11 1.07 10.22
CA ILE A 92 10.51 0.99 9.84
C ILE A 92 10.87 2.30 9.11
N PRO A 93 11.90 3.03 9.56
CA PRO A 93 12.27 4.29 8.94
C PRO A 93 12.88 4.05 7.57
N GLY A 94 12.49 4.88 6.61
CA GLY A 94 13.13 4.93 5.31
C GLY A 94 12.78 3.80 4.37
N ARG A 95 13.00 4.04 3.08
CA ARG A 95 12.73 3.08 2.01
C ARG A 95 13.78 1.99 1.97
N ASP A 96 15.04 2.35 2.12
CA ASP A 96 16.15 1.43 1.99
C ASP A 96 16.15 0.39 3.10
N GLU A 97 15.97 0.79 4.36
CA GLU A 97 15.88 -0.17 5.47
C GLU A 97 14.66 -1.09 5.34
N PHE A 98 13.52 -0.54 4.88
CA PHE A 98 12.29 -1.30 4.76
C PHE A 98 12.36 -2.35 3.66
N PHE A 99 12.84 -1.98 2.47
CA PHE A 99 12.91 -2.88 1.33
C PHE A 99 14.25 -3.62 1.25
N GLY A 100 15.35 -2.88 1.19
CA GLY A 100 16.71 -3.39 0.96
C GLY A 100 17.49 -3.76 2.21
N GLY A 101 17.06 -3.36 3.41
CA GLY A 101 17.80 -3.60 4.65
C GLY A 101 19.20 -2.98 4.67
N GLY A 102 19.45 -1.95 3.85
CA GLY A 102 20.77 -1.35 3.66
C GLY A 102 21.71 -2.12 2.72
N LEU A 103 21.25 -3.18 2.06
CA LEU A 103 22.09 -4.00 1.16
C LEU A 103 22.26 -3.31 -0.20
N ALA A 104 23.48 -2.85 -0.48
CA ALA A 104 23.80 -2.20 -1.75
C ALA A 104 23.62 -3.17 -2.95
N PRO A 105 23.35 -2.69 -4.17
CA PRO A 105 23.09 -3.51 -5.37
C PRO A 105 24.13 -4.58 -5.74
N GLU A 106 25.35 -4.41 -5.28
CA GLU A 106 26.51 -5.24 -5.64
C GLU A 106 26.85 -6.28 -4.58
N GLU A 107 26.41 -6.05 -3.33
CA GLU A 107 26.75 -6.88 -2.18
C GLU A 107 26.09 -8.28 -2.21
N THR A 108 26.64 -9.20 -1.44
CA THR A 108 26.03 -10.53 -1.26
C THR A 108 25.30 -10.54 0.07
N LEU A 109 24.07 -11.07 0.08
CA LEU A 109 23.40 -11.39 1.32
C LEU A 109 23.92 -12.75 1.82
N ASP A 110 24.90 -12.69 2.71
CA ASP A 110 25.45 -13.81 3.45
C ASP A 110 25.21 -13.66 4.95
N GLU A 111 25.78 -14.57 5.75
CA GLU A 111 25.59 -14.60 7.20
C GLU A 111 26.17 -13.34 7.86
N GLU A 112 27.34 -12.85 7.42
CA GLU A 112 27.96 -11.65 7.99
C GLU A 112 27.06 -10.43 7.79
N PHE A 113 26.56 -10.21 6.57
CA PHE A 113 25.64 -9.09 6.32
C PHE A 113 24.33 -9.25 7.11
N TYR A 114 23.79 -10.46 7.16
CA TYR A 114 22.56 -10.76 7.88
C TYR A 114 22.69 -10.42 9.38
N GLU A 115 23.80 -10.83 10.01
CA GLU A 115 24.10 -10.51 11.40
C GLU A 115 24.29 -9.00 11.63
N ALA A 116 24.98 -8.31 10.73
CA ALA A 116 25.13 -6.86 10.78
C ALA A 116 23.78 -6.13 10.69
N ALA A 117 22.88 -6.58 9.82
CA ALA A 117 21.52 -6.04 9.69
C ALA A 117 20.69 -6.28 10.96
N VAL A 118 20.84 -7.44 11.62
CA VAL A 118 20.20 -7.73 12.91
C VAL A 118 20.71 -6.81 14.00
N HIS A 119 22.03 -6.62 14.12
CA HIS A 119 22.60 -5.71 15.12
C HIS A 119 22.13 -4.27 14.90
N LYS A 120 22.22 -3.78 13.66
CA LYS A 120 21.75 -2.43 13.30
C LYS A 120 20.29 -2.19 13.69
N ALA A 121 19.39 -3.11 13.34
CA ALA A 121 17.97 -3.00 13.66
C ALA A 121 17.69 -3.10 15.18
N THR A 122 18.48 -3.92 15.88
CA THR A 122 18.41 -4.06 17.34
C THR A 122 18.85 -2.77 18.04
N ASP A 123 20.00 -2.22 17.64
CA ASP A 123 20.57 -0.98 18.19
C ASP A 123 19.69 0.24 17.90
N ALA A 124 19.07 0.27 16.72
CA ALA A 124 18.11 1.31 16.36
C ALA A 124 16.77 1.19 17.10
N GLY A 125 16.52 0.07 17.79
CA GLY A 125 15.34 -0.12 18.62
C GLY A 125 14.01 -0.11 17.84
N TRP A 126 13.99 -0.54 16.58
CA TRP A 126 12.79 -0.49 15.71
C TRP A 126 11.59 -1.25 16.28
N PHE A 127 11.82 -2.24 17.13
CA PHE A 127 10.79 -3.03 17.79
C PHE A 127 10.58 -2.66 19.27
N SER A 128 11.12 -1.51 19.70
CA SER A 128 10.92 -1.03 21.07
C SER A 128 9.44 -0.76 21.36
N GLY A 129 8.99 -1.17 22.55
CA GLY A 129 7.58 -1.05 22.95
C GLY A 129 6.64 -2.10 22.36
N ILE A 130 7.15 -3.00 21.51
CA ILE A 130 6.37 -4.09 20.90
C ILE A 130 6.48 -5.34 21.76
N GLY A 131 5.36 -5.72 22.37
CA GLY A 131 5.15 -7.01 23.02
C GLY A 131 5.00 -8.13 22.00
N ILE A 132 5.51 -9.30 22.34
CA ILE A 132 5.46 -10.50 21.51
C ILE A 132 4.75 -11.59 22.27
N LYS A 133 3.90 -12.34 21.58
CA LYS A 133 3.12 -13.42 22.17
C LYS A 133 4.01 -14.41 22.91
N ASP A 134 3.59 -14.81 24.10
CA ASP A 134 4.35 -15.71 24.98
C ASP A 134 4.76 -17.02 24.28
N GLU A 135 3.90 -17.55 23.43
CA GLU A 135 4.16 -18.78 22.66
C GLU A 135 5.34 -18.66 21.69
N VAL A 136 5.59 -17.46 21.18
CA VAL A 136 6.74 -17.15 20.33
C VAL A 136 7.97 -16.90 21.19
N ILE A 137 7.85 -16.11 22.27
CA ILE A 137 8.96 -15.82 23.18
C ILE A 137 9.51 -17.09 23.86
N ARG A 138 8.67 -18.08 24.14
CA ARG A 138 9.12 -19.39 24.68
C ARG A 138 10.06 -20.16 23.74
N GLN A 139 10.10 -19.81 22.45
CA GLN A 139 10.99 -20.43 21.46
C GLN A 139 12.35 -19.73 21.37
N ARG A 140 12.55 -18.61 22.07
CA ARG A 140 13.80 -17.86 22.09
C ARG A 140 14.92 -18.71 22.71
N PRO A 141 16.09 -18.82 22.07
CA PRO A 141 17.27 -19.44 22.69
C PRO A 141 17.64 -18.73 24.01
N PRO A 142 17.96 -19.45 25.10
CA PRO A 142 18.23 -18.83 26.41
C PRO A 142 19.32 -17.75 26.41
N ALA A 143 20.34 -17.91 25.54
CA ALA A 143 21.46 -16.97 25.43
C ALA A 143 21.16 -15.73 24.56
N MET A 144 20.05 -15.71 23.81
CA MET A 144 19.74 -14.64 22.87
C MET A 144 18.89 -13.55 23.55
N PRO A 145 19.26 -12.26 23.51
CA PRO A 145 18.42 -11.16 23.97
C PRO A 145 17.06 -11.13 23.28
N SER A 146 16.00 -10.74 24.01
CA SER A 146 14.64 -10.70 23.44
C SER A 146 14.55 -9.76 22.23
N ALA A 147 15.15 -8.56 22.31
CA ALA A 147 15.12 -7.59 21.22
C ALA A 147 15.73 -8.16 19.92
N GLU A 148 16.89 -8.81 20.02
CA GLU A 148 17.53 -9.49 18.90
C GLU A 148 16.66 -10.60 18.32
N PHE A 149 16.03 -11.41 19.18
CA PHE A 149 15.13 -12.48 18.73
C PHE A 149 13.94 -11.95 17.92
N VAL A 150 13.32 -10.84 18.35
CA VAL A 150 12.23 -10.20 17.60
C VAL A 150 12.72 -9.73 16.24
N VAL A 151 13.84 -9.01 16.23
CA VAL A 151 14.46 -8.50 15.00
C VAL A 151 14.71 -9.63 13.99
N ARG A 152 15.30 -10.75 14.44
CA ARG A 152 15.53 -11.93 13.60
C ARG A 152 14.25 -12.54 13.03
N LEU A 153 13.15 -12.55 13.79
CA LEU A 153 11.86 -13.06 13.31
C LEU A 153 11.18 -12.12 12.29
N SER A 154 11.59 -10.86 12.28
CA SER A 154 10.98 -9.80 11.49
C SER A 154 11.68 -9.52 10.16
N ILE A 155 12.92 -9.94 9.98
CA ILE A 155 13.65 -9.75 8.73
C ILE A 155 12.96 -10.47 7.55
N GLY A 156 12.88 -9.82 6.40
CA GLY A 156 12.15 -10.35 5.24
C GLY A 156 10.64 -10.42 5.42
N THR A 157 10.07 -9.88 6.50
CA THR A 157 8.62 -9.78 6.75
C THR A 157 8.20 -8.37 7.13
N ASP A 158 8.91 -7.73 8.06
CA ASP A 158 8.61 -6.38 8.55
C ASP A 158 9.60 -5.33 8.08
N TYR A 159 10.87 -5.71 7.87
CA TYR A 159 11.93 -4.88 7.30
C TYR A 159 12.86 -5.74 6.43
N ALA A 160 13.74 -5.11 5.66
CA ALA A 160 14.61 -5.77 4.69
C ALA A 160 13.84 -6.80 3.82
N LEU A 161 12.65 -6.42 3.34
CA LEU A 161 11.72 -7.32 2.65
C LEU A 161 12.40 -8.10 1.51
N ASN A 162 13.29 -7.44 0.78
CA ASN A 162 13.95 -7.99 -0.40
C ASN A 162 15.08 -8.99 -0.11
N PHE A 163 15.39 -9.23 1.15
CA PHE A 163 16.21 -10.38 1.53
C PHE A 163 15.52 -11.68 1.20
N ALA A 164 14.21 -11.77 1.45
CA ALA A 164 13.47 -13.02 1.36
C ALA A 164 12.33 -12.99 0.33
N ARG A 165 11.96 -11.81 -0.18
CA ARG A 165 10.72 -11.65 -0.97
C ARG A 165 10.85 -10.64 -2.11
N THR A 166 10.12 -10.88 -3.18
CA THR A 166 9.82 -9.84 -4.17
C THR A 166 8.59 -9.08 -3.72
N ALA A 167 8.61 -7.75 -3.80
CA ALA A 167 7.49 -6.88 -3.50
C ALA A 167 6.91 -6.27 -4.78
N TYR A 168 5.62 -6.50 -5.00
CA TYR A 168 4.84 -5.85 -6.06
C TYR A 168 3.99 -4.76 -5.43
N CYS A 169 4.29 -3.51 -5.73
CA CYS A 169 3.74 -2.35 -5.05
C CYS A 169 2.90 -1.49 -5.99
N ALA A 170 1.71 -1.11 -5.55
CA ALA A 170 0.89 -0.10 -6.20
C ALA A 170 1.02 1.18 -5.37
N ARG A 171 1.37 2.28 -6.03
CA ARG A 171 1.59 3.59 -5.44
C ARG A 171 0.40 4.49 -5.74
N LEU A 172 -0.07 5.22 -4.73
CA LEU A 172 -1.19 6.15 -4.82
C LEU A 172 -0.82 7.50 -4.18
N PRO A 173 -0.62 8.55 -4.98
CA PRO A 173 -0.58 9.93 -4.49
C PRO A 173 -1.88 10.31 -3.80
N MET A 174 -1.77 11.12 -2.76
CA MET A 174 -2.92 11.60 -2.01
C MET A 174 -2.68 13.00 -1.46
N SER A 175 -3.78 13.68 -1.11
CA SER A 175 -3.67 14.93 -0.37
C SER A 175 -3.08 14.69 1.02
N ARG A 176 -2.58 15.75 1.64
CA ARG A 176 -2.03 15.67 2.99
C ARG A 176 -3.10 15.33 4.02
N GLU A 177 -4.32 15.82 3.80
CA GLU A 177 -5.52 15.54 4.59
C GLU A 177 -5.87 14.04 4.51
N ALA A 178 -5.94 13.50 3.29
CA ALA A 178 -6.20 12.07 3.06
C ALA A 178 -5.11 11.18 3.70
N LEU A 179 -3.83 11.57 3.60
CA LEU A 179 -2.73 10.88 4.29
C LEU A 179 -2.89 10.96 5.82
N GLY A 180 -3.43 12.06 6.34
CA GLY A 180 -3.77 12.22 7.76
C GLY A 180 -4.78 11.19 8.23
N GLU A 181 -5.82 10.90 7.43
CA GLU A 181 -6.81 9.86 7.74
C GLU A 181 -6.20 8.45 7.74
N VAL A 182 -5.27 8.16 6.81
CA VAL A 182 -4.49 6.90 6.81
C VAL A 182 -3.72 6.76 8.12
N ILE A 183 -3.01 7.81 8.54
CA ILE A 183 -2.22 7.84 9.78
C ILE A 183 -3.10 7.69 11.01
N ALA A 184 -4.24 8.40 11.06
CA ALA A 184 -5.18 8.34 12.16
C ALA A 184 -5.74 6.91 12.34
N TYR A 185 -6.10 6.24 11.24
CA TYR A 185 -6.52 4.84 11.28
C TYR A 185 -5.41 3.93 11.81
N LEU A 186 -4.18 4.04 11.27
CA LEU A 186 -3.04 3.24 11.69
C LEU A 186 -2.77 3.42 13.19
N ASN A 187 -2.70 4.65 13.68
CA ASN A 187 -2.52 4.92 15.09
C ASN A 187 -3.66 4.35 15.94
N GLY A 188 -4.91 4.50 15.49
CA GLY A 188 -6.09 3.98 16.19
C GLY A 188 -6.08 2.47 16.40
N VAL A 189 -5.60 1.69 15.41
CA VAL A 189 -5.50 0.21 15.57
C VAL A 189 -4.36 -0.20 16.51
N ASN A 190 -3.26 0.56 16.57
CA ASN A 190 -2.22 0.32 17.57
C ASN A 190 -2.67 0.75 18.97
N GLU A 191 -3.37 1.88 19.12
CA GLU A 191 -3.95 2.31 20.39
C GLU A 191 -5.00 1.33 20.92
N SER A 192 -5.83 0.77 20.04
CA SER A 192 -6.74 -0.31 20.41
C SER A 192 -5.96 -1.53 20.92
N ALA A 193 -4.95 -1.98 20.17
CA ALA A 193 -4.13 -3.13 20.55
C ALA A 193 -3.39 -2.92 21.88
N GLN A 194 -2.94 -1.70 22.20
CA GLN A 194 -2.33 -1.39 23.49
C GLN A 194 -3.31 -1.54 24.65
N ARG A 195 -4.58 -1.19 24.44
CA ARG A 195 -5.61 -1.22 25.50
C ARG A 195 -6.18 -2.61 25.75
N ILE A 196 -6.40 -3.40 24.69
CA ILE A 196 -7.14 -4.67 24.77
C ILE A 196 -6.37 -5.88 24.24
N GLY A 197 -5.10 -5.70 23.86
CA GLY A 197 -4.30 -6.71 23.18
C GLY A 197 -4.59 -6.82 21.69
N TYR A 198 -3.70 -7.50 20.97
CA TYR A 198 -3.79 -7.74 19.54
C TYR A 198 -4.05 -9.21 19.24
N THR A 199 -5.15 -9.47 18.55
CA THR A 199 -5.47 -10.81 18.03
C THR A 199 -5.44 -10.81 16.50
N TRP A 200 -4.36 -11.34 15.93
CA TRP A 200 -4.25 -11.57 14.50
C TRP A 200 -5.28 -12.62 14.03
N ASN A 201 -6.01 -12.31 12.95
CA ASN A 201 -6.97 -13.20 12.31
C ASN A 201 -6.74 -13.18 10.79
N MET A 202 -6.52 -14.38 10.21
CA MET A 202 -6.27 -14.56 8.78
C MET A 202 -7.37 -13.99 7.88
N TYR A 203 -8.61 -13.88 8.38
CA TYR A 203 -9.78 -13.51 7.60
C TYR A 203 -10.25 -12.07 7.80
N THR A 204 -9.98 -11.43 8.93
CA THR A 204 -10.58 -10.13 9.28
C THR A 204 -9.66 -9.17 10.04
N ASN A 205 -8.48 -9.61 10.50
CA ASN A 205 -7.52 -8.78 11.22
C ASN A 205 -6.08 -9.20 10.86
N ASN A 206 -5.72 -9.00 9.59
CA ASN A 206 -4.41 -9.34 9.03
C ASN A 206 -3.78 -8.12 8.33
N CYS A 207 -2.59 -8.32 7.77
CA CYS A 207 -1.85 -7.30 7.03
C CYS A 207 -2.63 -6.63 5.89
N SER A 208 -3.37 -7.41 5.10
CA SER A 208 -4.19 -6.91 4.01
C SER A 208 -5.45 -6.17 4.48
N HIS A 209 -5.99 -6.48 5.68
CA HIS A 209 -7.09 -5.72 6.28
C HIS A 209 -6.63 -4.36 6.76
N VAL A 210 -5.50 -4.31 7.47
CA VAL A 210 -4.93 -3.05 7.95
C VAL A 210 -4.58 -2.15 6.75
N ALA A 211 -3.90 -2.69 5.73
CA ALA A 211 -3.59 -1.94 4.51
C ALA A 211 -4.85 -1.44 3.79
N HIS A 212 -5.87 -2.31 3.65
CA HIS A 212 -7.13 -1.96 3.01
C HIS A 212 -7.88 -0.87 3.78
N ASN A 213 -8.06 -1.03 5.10
CA ASN A 213 -8.83 -0.11 5.90
C ASN A 213 -8.12 1.22 6.15
N ALA A 214 -6.78 1.24 6.16
CA ALA A 214 -6.03 2.49 6.21
C ALA A 214 -6.33 3.36 4.98
N LEU A 215 -6.39 2.78 3.79
CA LEU A 215 -6.81 3.49 2.58
C LEU A 215 -8.32 3.78 2.53
N ALA A 216 -9.14 2.89 3.13
CA ALA A 216 -10.56 3.11 3.25
C ALA A 216 -10.90 4.34 4.11
N ALA A 217 -10.12 4.58 5.18
CA ALA A 217 -10.26 5.76 6.04
C ALA A 217 -10.06 7.06 5.26
N ALA A 218 -9.20 7.05 4.25
CA ALA A 218 -9.02 8.18 3.32
C ALA A 218 -10.11 8.27 2.23
N GLY A 219 -11.10 7.36 2.22
CA GLY A 219 -12.15 7.35 1.22
C GLY A 219 -11.78 6.67 -0.11
N VAL A 220 -10.64 5.97 -0.17
CA VAL A 220 -10.24 5.25 -1.39
C VAL A 220 -11.25 4.16 -1.74
N TRP A 221 -11.83 3.46 -0.77
CA TRP A 221 -12.89 2.46 -0.96
C TRP A 221 -13.58 2.21 0.38
N ASP A 222 -14.59 1.34 0.40
CA ASP A 222 -15.28 1.02 1.64
C ASP A 222 -14.44 0.21 2.62
N THR A 223 -14.65 0.47 3.91
CA THR A 223 -14.02 -0.25 5.01
C THR A 223 -14.52 -1.69 5.07
N LYS A 224 -13.63 -2.61 5.38
CA LYS A 224 -13.97 -3.99 5.73
C LYS A 224 -14.18 -4.13 7.22
N MET A 225 -15.13 -4.98 7.60
CA MET A 225 -15.38 -5.29 9.01
C MET A 225 -14.23 -6.10 9.60
N VAL A 226 -13.71 -5.63 10.74
CA VAL A 226 -12.80 -6.39 11.61
C VAL A 226 -13.65 -7.13 12.63
N ARG A 227 -13.52 -8.46 12.74
CA ARG A 227 -14.31 -9.28 13.67
C ARG A 227 -13.42 -9.86 14.78
N GLY A 228 -13.99 -9.95 15.97
CA GLY A 228 -13.30 -10.42 17.18
C GLY A 228 -13.13 -11.94 17.25
N PRO A 229 -12.39 -12.46 18.25
CA PRO A 229 -12.01 -13.88 18.33
C PRO A 229 -13.07 -14.81 18.95
N GLY A 230 -14.32 -14.38 19.10
CA GLY A 230 -15.35 -15.24 19.68
C GLY A 230 -15.59 -16.49 18.84
N ALA A 231 -15.82 -17.66 19.46
CA ALA A 231 -16.13 -18.89 18.73
C ALA A 231 -17.35 -18.73 17.79
N VAL A 232 -18.30 -17.89 18.19
CA VAL A 232 -19.46 -17.46 17.38
C VAL A 232 -19.01 -16.64 16.16
N ASP A 233 -17.99 -15.80 16.30
CA ASP A 233 -17.48 -14.96 15.24
C ASP A 233 -16.58 -15.74 14.27
N ILE A 234 -15.83 -16.75 14.74
CA ILE A 234 -15.11 -17.71 13.87
C ILE A 234 -16.11 -18.52 13.03
N ALA A 235 -17.20 -19.00 13.62
CA ALA A 235 -18.25 -19.72 12.89
C ALA A 235 -18.95 -18.80 11.86
N LYS A 236 -19.20 -17.54 12.23
CA LYS A 236 -19.69 -16.52 11.29
C LYS A 236 -18.67 -16.20 10.20
N ASP A 237 -17.38 -16.20 10.49
CA ASP A 237 -16.32 -15.97 9.50
C ASP A 237 -16.33 -17.09 8.46
N VAL A 238 -16.28 -18.35 8.87
CA VAL A 238 -16.38 -19.50 7.96
C VAL A 238 -17.68 -19.47 7.17
N LEU A 239 -18.82 -19.20 7.82
CA LEU A 239 -20.12 -19.11 7.15
C LEU A 239 -20.18 -17.91 6.18
N SER A 240 -19.54 -16.79 6.51
CA SER A 240 -19.44 -15.63 5.65
C SER A 240 -18.54 -15.87 4.45
N VAL A 241 -17.49 -16.69 4.57
CA VAL A 241 -16.72 -17.16 3.41
C VAL A 241 -17.58 -18.03 2.51
N VAL A 242 -18.32 -18.99 3.06
CA VAL A 242 -19.23 -19.85 2.28
C VAL A 242 -20.33 -19.03 1.61
N ARG A 243 -20.94 -18.06 2.32
CA ARG A 243 -21.91 -17.14 1.75
C ARG A 243 -21.30 -16.19 0.72
N ALA A 244 -20.11 -15.66 0.96
CA ALA A 244 -19.42 -14.78 0.03
C ALA A 244 -19.10 -15.52 -1.27
N LEU A 245 -18.58 -16.74 -1.17
CA LEU A 245 -18.35 -17.66 -2.29
C LEU A 245 -19.65 -18.01 -3.03
N ALA A 246 -20.79 -18.09 -2.32
CA ALA A 246 -22.10 -18.42 -2.89
C ALA A 246 -22.90 -17.21 -3.42
N LEU A 247 -22.65 -15.98 -2.94
CA LEU A 247 -23.43 -14.78 -3.21
C LEU A 247 -22.63 -13.66 -3.91
N SER A 248 -21.41 -13.95 -4.38
CA SER A 248 -20.52 -12.96 -5.02
C SER A 248 -20.12 -11.78 -4.11
N GLN A 249 -20.37 -11.85 -2.79
CA GLN A 249 -20.01 -10.83 -1.79
C GLN A 249 -18.62 -11.10 -1.17
N MET A 250 -17.62 -11.39 -2.01
CA MET A 250 -16.25 -11.74 -1.61
C MET A 250 -15.35 -10.54 -1.30
N SER A 251 -15.93 -9.34 -1.24
CA SER A 251 -15.24 -8.09 -0.91
C SER A 251 -14.64 -8.08 0.49
N ASP A 252 -15.14 -8.89 1.42
CA ASP A 252 -14.73 -8.86 2.83
C ASP A 252 -13.42 -9.60 3.10
N LEU A 253 -13.01 -10.57 2.26
CA LEU A 253 -11.71 -11.23 2.40
C LEU A 253 -10.60 -10.39 1.80
N SER A 254 -9.57 -10.09 2.60
CA SER A 254 -8.41 -9.30 2.16
C SER A 254 -7.18 -10.19 1.97
N PHE A 255 -6.81 -10.39 0.70
CA PHE A 255 -5.59 -11.08 0.27
C PHE A 255 -4.58 -10.05 -0.26
N PRO A 256 -3.25 -10.25 -0.05
CA PRO A 256 -2.25 -9.26 -0.43
C PRO A 256 -2.32 -8.82 -1.88
N ALA A 257 -2.37 -9.78 -2.80
CA ALA A 257 -2.38 -9.49 -4.24
C ALA A 257 -3.67 -8.79 -4.67
N ASN A 258 -4.81 -9.13 -4.05
CA ASN A 258 -6.09 -8.47 -4.32
C ASN A 258 -6.06 -7.00 -3.89
N THR A 259 -5.49 -6.68 -2.72
CA THR A 259 -5.36 -5.27 -2.26
C THR A 259 -4.44 -4.47 -3.18
N PHE A 260 -3.32 -5.06 -3.65
CA PHE A 260 -2.46 -4.46 -4.66
C PHE A 260 -3.21 -4.13 -5.96
N VAL A 261 -3.95 -5.09 -6.53
CA VAL A 261 -4.70 -4.86 -7.78
C VAL A 261 -5.83 -3.83 -7.57
N ARG A 262 -6.51 -3.85 -6.42
CA ARG A 262 -7.54 -2.85 -6.11
C ARG A 262 -6.94 -1.44 -6.03
N LEU A 263 -5.77 -1.28 -5.40
CA LEU A 263 -5.12 0.02 -5.32
C LEU A 263 -4.75 0.55 -6.70
N TYR A 264 -4.23 -0.34 -7.56
CA TYR A 264 -4.00 -0.02 -8.95
C TYR A 264 -5.26 0.52 -9.64
N GLU A 265 -6.39 -0.18 -9.52
CA GLU A 265 -7.67 0.24 -10.12
C GLU A 265 -8.16 1.57 -9.56
N ALA A 266 -8.06 1.76 -8.25
CA ALA A 266 -8.45 3.00 -7.59
C ALA A 266 -7.60 4.20 -8.04
N GLY A 267 -6.32 3.96 -8.35
CA GLY A 267 -5.38 4.96 -8.84
C GLY A 267 -5.49 5.25 -10.34
N ASN A 268 -5.88 4.26 -11.17
CA ASN A 268 -5.72 4.34 -12.63
C ASN A 268 -7.01 4.18 -13.43
N GLU A 269 -8.00 3.42 -12.96
CA GLU A 269 -9.07 2.91 -13.84
C GLU A 269 -10.47 3.45 -13.54
N ARG A 270 -10.69 4.14 -12.42
CA ARG A 270 -12.03 4.67 -12.13
C ARG A 270 -12.46 5.70 -13.19
N PRO A 271 -13.78 5.85 -13.41
CA PRO A 271 -14.28 6.67 -14.50
C PRO A 271 -14.05 8.15 -14.19
N ILE A 272 -13.00 8.71 -14.76
CA ILE A 272 -12.78 10.16 -14.85
C ILE A 272 -13.04 10.68 -16.26
N ASP A 273 -13.34 9.79 -17.21
CA ASP A 273 -13.51 10.13 -18.62
C ASP A 273 -14.99 10.40 -19.01
N ASN A 274 -15.90 10.23 -18.06
CA ASN A 274 -17.35 10.38 -18.24
C ASN A 274 -18.01 10.80 -16.92
N VAL A 275 -18.67 11.97 -16.90
CA VAL A 275 -19.27 12.55 -15.70
C VAL A 275 -20.42 11.72 -15.11
N VAL A 276 -21.23 11.06 -15.94
CA VAL A 276 -22.33 10.20 -15.47
C VAL A 276 -21.79 8.93 -14.83
N ALA A 277 -20.76 8.32 -15.44
CA ALA A 277 -20.08 7.16 -14.86
C ALA A 277 -19.34 7.53 -13.56
N ALA A 278 -18.71 8.72 -13.51
CA ALA A 278 -18.09 9.27 -12.31
C ALA A 278 -19.11 9.48 -11.19
N PHE A 279 -20.28 10.05 -11.51
CA PHE A 279 -21.37 10.23 -10.54
C PHE A 279 -21.97 8.91 -10.05
N ARG A 280 -21.99 7.87 -10.89
CA ARG A 280 -22.43 6.54 -10.46
C ARG A 280 -21.39 5.79 -9.64
N ASN A 281 -20.13 6.21 -9.70
CA ASN A 281 -19.06 5.61 -8.93
C ASN A 281 -19.01 6.21 -7.53
N HIS A 282 -19.42 5.41 -6.54
CA HIS A 282 -19.44 5.78 -5.13
C HIS A 282 -18.10 6.36 -4.63
N ASP A 283 -16.99 5.70 -4.98
CA ASP A 283 -15.67 6.10 -4.47
C ASP A 283 -15.18 7.40 -5.11
N VAL A 284 -15.41 7.60 -6.42
CA VAL A 284 -15.07 8.87 -7.10
C VAL A 284 -15.84 10.03 -6.48
N ARG A 285 -17.14 9.86 -6.26
CA ARG A 285 -17.97 10.86 -5.58
C ARG A 285 -17.43 11.21 -4.20
N ARG A 286 -17.21 10.20 -3.35
CA ARG A 286 -16.73 10.40 -1.98
C ARG A 286 -15.43 11.17 -1.96
N THR A 287 -14.41 10.74 -2.71
CA THR A 287 -13.13 11.46 -2.70
C THR A 287 -13.26 12.89 -3.24
N LEU A 288 -14.10 13.11 -4.27
CA LEU A 288 -14.33 14.44 -4.83
C LEU A 288 -15.05 15.36 -3.83
N ASP A 289 -15.99 14.82 -3.06
CA ASP A 289 -16.64 15.53 -1.97
C ASP A 289 -15.62 15.93 -0.88
N ASP A 290 -14.61 15.10 -0.64
CA ASP A 290 -13.47 15.37 0.25
C ASP A 290 -12.39 16.29 -0.38
N GLY A 291 -12.63 16.81 -1.59
CA GLY A 291 -11.75 17.77 -2.28
C GLY A 291 -10.55 17.15 -3.01
N TRP A 292 -10.52 15.82 -3.21
CA TRP A 292 -9.46 15.15 -3.95
C TRP A 292 -10.00 14.02 -4.83
N MET A 293 -9.15 13.26 -5.53
CA MET A 293 -9.61 12.11 -6.30
C MET A 293 -8.54 11.03 -6.30
N SER A 294 -8.93 9.80 -5.96
CA SER A 294 -7.99 8.69 -5.94
C SER A 294 -7.43 8.38 -7.32
N THR A 295 -8.22 8.55 -8.39
CA THR A 295 -7.79 8.31 -9.76
C THR A 295 -7.12 9.55 -10.30
N GLY A 296 -5.80 9.49 -10.46
CA GLY A 296 -5.02 10.67 -10.85
C GLY A 296 -3.56 10.39 -11.17
N PRO A 297 -2.84 11.41 -11.65
CA PRO A 297 -1.44 11.32 -12.04
C PRO A 297 -0.56 10.88 -10.88
N GLY A 298 0.50 10.14 -11.19
CA GLY A 298 1.48 9.62 -10.23
C GLY A 298 1.09 8.28 -9.60
N ALA A 299 -0.09 7.73 -9.92
CA ALA A 299 -0.44 6.36 -9.58
C ALA A 299 0.40 5.38 -10.42
N LEU A 300 1.29 4.62 -9.78
CA LEU A 300 2.29 3.78 -10.46
C LEU A 300 2.35 2.38 -9.84
N ILE A 301 2.97 1.46 -10.57
CA ILE A 301 3.38 0.14 -10.13
C ILE A 301 4.89 0.12 -10.03
N ALA A 302 5.39 -0.38 -8.90
CA ALA A 302 6.80 -0.64 -8.68
C ALA A 302 7.01 -2.11 -8.33
N THR A 303 8.13 -2.68 -8.77
CA THR A 303 8.58 -4.01 -8.33
C THR A 303 9.93 -3.87 -7.67
N TYR A 304 10.02 -4.31 -6.42
CA TYR A 304 11.27 -4.44 -5.69
C TYR A 304 11.62 -5.93 -5.66
N PRO A 305 12.55 -6.39 -6.51
CA PRO A 305 12.85 -7.80 -6.61
C PRO A 305 13.56 -8.30 -5.36
N MET A 306 13.30 -9.56 -4.98
CA MET A 306 14.19 -10.30 -4.08
C MET A 306 15.61 -10.26 -4.62
N ARG A 307 16.59 -10.28 -3.70
CA ARG A 307 18.00 -10.36 -4.07
C ARG A 307 18.25 -11.55 -5.00
N ASP A 308 19.02 -11.32 -6.05
CA ASP A 308 19.35 -12.34 -7.06
C ASP A 308 19.91 -13.60 -6.39
N ALA A 309 19.51 -14.77 -6.90
CA ALA A 309 19.87 -16.06 -6.30
C ALA A 309 21.38 -16.29 -6.23
N SER A 310 22.17 -15.74 -7.17
CA SER A 310 23.64 -15.84 -7.13
C SER A 310 24.27 -15.00 -6.01
N ARG A 311 23.51 -14.07 -5.43
CA ARG A 311 23.93 -13.13 -4.38
C ARG A 311 23.06 -13.23 -3.12
N ASN A 312 22.29 -14.30 -2.97
CA ASN A 312 21.45 -14.54 -1.81
C ASN A 312 21.72 -15.94 -1.26
N ARG A 313 22.54 -16.02 -0.21
CA ARG A 313 22.92 -17.29 0.43
C ARG A 313 21.96 -17.69 1.55
N MET A 314 21.14 -16.75 2.03
CA MET A 314 20.28 -16.94 3.20
C MET A 314 18.86 -17.37 2.85
N PHE A 315 18.34 -16.96 1.68
CA PHE A 315 16.96 -17.17 1.28
C PHE A 315 16.83 -17.72 -0.14
N ALA A 316 15.76 -18.48 -0.37
CA ALA A 316 15.39 -19.00 -1.68
C ALA A 316 14.12 -18.32 -2.18
N ALA A 317 13.94 -18.28 -3.51
CA ALA A 317 12.74 -17.69 -4.10
C ALA A 317 11.47 -18.42 -3.63
N GLY A 318 10.49 -17.66 -3.15
CA GLY A 318 9.16 -18.14 -2.81
C GLY A 318 8.18 -18.03 -3.98
N ARG A 319 6.98 -18.60 -3.78
CA ARG A 319 5.86 -18.46 -4.73
C ARG A 319 5.27 -17.05 -4.71
N ASP A 320 4.61 -16.67 -5.81
CA ASP A 320 3.79 -15.46 -5.85
C ASP A 320 2.72 -15.47 -4.74
N PRO A 321 2.34 -14.28 -4.22
CA PRO A 321 1.27 -14.18 -3.23
C PRO A 321 -0.03 -14.73 -3.82
N LEU A 322 -0.86 -15.32 -2.95
CA LEU A 322 -2.16 -15.80 -3.37
C LEU A 322 -2.99 -14.66 -3.97
N VAL A 323 -3.43 -14.86 -5.21
CA VAL A 323 -4.49 -14.08 -5.82
C VAL A 323 -5.77 -14.89 -5.72
N PHE A 324 -6.80 -14.31 -5.13
CA PHE A 324 -8.12 -14.90 -5.20
C PHE A 324 -8.87 -14.29 -6.39
N SER A 325 -9.22 -15.13 -7.37
CA SER A 325 -9.96 -14.76 -8.57
C SER A 325 -11.21 -15.64 -8.71
N VAL A 326 -12.30 -15.07 -9.24
CA VAL A 326 -13.45 -15.85 -9.70
C VAL A 326 -13.52 -15.69 -11.22
N PRO A 327 -13.28 -16.75 -11.99
CA PRO A 327 -13.32 -16.69 -13.45
C PRO A 327 -14.63 -16.05 -13.94
N VAL A 328 -14.56 -15.22 -14.99
CA VAL A 328 -15.67 -14.50 -15.64
C VAL A 328 -16.30 -13.34 -14.84
N PHE A 329 -16.35 -13.40 -13.50
CA PHE A 329 -17.00 -12.36 -12.68
C PHE A 329 -16.02 -11.42 -11.97
N TRP A 330 -14.81 -11.90 -11.66
CA TRP A 330 -13.81 -11.15 -10.88
C TRP A 330 -12.40 -11.72 -11.12
N ASP A 331 -11.88 -11.59 -12.34
CA ASP A 331 -10.56 -12.10 -12.71
C ASP A 331 -9.41 -11.15 -12.30
N LYS A 332 -9.01 -11.25 -11.02
CA LYS A 332 -7.84 -10.53 -10.49
C LYS A 332 -6.51 -11.19 -10.86
N GLU A 333 -6.52 -12.45 -11.29
CA GLU A 333 -5.30 -13.21 -11.54
C GLU A 333 -4.63 -12.73 -12.82
N ASP A 334 -5.40 -12.60 -13.90
CA ASP A 334 -4.90 -12.06 -15.17
C ASP A 334 -4.43 -10.62 -15.01
N LYS A 335 -5.17 -9.83 -14.22
CA LYS A 335 -4.78 -8.46 -13.89
C LYS A 335 -3.47 -8.43 -13.11
N PHE A 336 -3.32 -9.26 -12.08
CA PHE A 336 -2.10 -9.35 -11.29
C PHE A 336 -0.90 -9.76 -12.16
N LYS A 337 -1.06 -10.78 -13.02
CA LYS A 337 -0.01 -11.21 -13.96
C LYS A 337 0.35 -10.09 -14.94
N LYS A 338 -0.64 -9.40 -15.52
CA LYS A 338 -0.39 -8.25 -16.41
C LYS A 338 0.41 -7.16 -15.69
N LEU A 339 0.06 -6.85 -14.44
CA LEU A 339 0.73 -5.80 -13.66
C LEU A 339 2.12 -6.19 -13.14
N THR A 340 2.46 -7.48 -13.09
CA THR A 340 3.75 -7.95 -12.52
C THR A 340 4.68 -8.62 -13.53
N ARG A 341 4.20 -8.93 -14.74
CA ARG A 341 4.96 -9.65 -15.79
C ARG A 341 5.02 -8.91 -17.11
N ALA A 342 4.00 -8.11 -17.43
CA ALA A 342 3.87 -7.40 -18.70
C ALA A 342 3.34 -5.98 -18.46
N THR A 343 3.94 -5.30 -17.49
CA THR A 343 3.42 -4.05 -16.95
C THR A 343 3.52 -2.92 -17.98
N PRO A 344 2.40 -2.26 -18.34
CA PRO A 344 2.43 -1.19 -19.32
C PRO A 344 3.24 0.04 -18.84
N ALA A 345 3.94 0.71 -19.76
CA ALA A 345 4.73 1.90 -19.44
C ALA A 345 3.90 3.01 -18.78
N ILE A 346 2.62 3.18 -19.15
CA ILE A 346 1.71 4.17 -18.54
C ILE A 346 1.54 4.04 -17.02
N VAL A 347 1.93 2.90 -16.44
CA VAL A 347 1.82 2.65 -15.00
C VAL A 347 3.16 2.29 -14.36
N THR A 348 4.29 2.35 -15.09
CA THR A 348 5.64 2.15 -14.52
C THR A 348 6.57 3.33 -14.79
N ASP A 349 6.33 4.09 -15.86
CA ASP A 349 7.07 5.28 -16.23
C ASP A 349 6.26 6.53 -15.87
N LEU A 350 6.86 7.42 -15.07
CA LEU A 350 6.18 8.61 -14.58
C LEU A 350 5.82 9.59 -15.72
N SER A 351 6.67 9.71 -16.75
CA SER A 351 6.42 10.59 -17.89
C SER A 351 5.20 10.12 -18.68
N ALA A 352 5.14 8.81 -18.99
CA ALA A 352 4.03 8.19 -19.70
C ALA A 352 2.73 8.28 -18.89
N ASN A 353 2.80 8.10 -17.57
CA ASN A 353 1.65 8.24 -16.67
C ASN A 353 1.10 9.68 -16.68
N LEU A 354 1.97 10.68 -16.50
CA LEU A 354 1.58 12.09 -16.53
C LEU A 354 0.95 12.47 -17.88
N ALA A 355 1.56 12.06 -18.99
CA ALA A 355 1.02 12.30 -20.33
C ALA A 355 -0.36 11.65 -20.52
N SER A 356 -0.51 10.40 -20.08
CA SER A 356 -1.79 9.68 -20.18
C SER A 356 -2.90 10.38 -19.39
N PHE A 357 -2.65 10.81 -18.14
CA PHE A 357 -3.65 11.53 -17.35
C PHE A 357 -3.97 12.91 -17.91
N ARG A 358 -2.97 13.64 -18.41
CA ARG A 358 -3.18 14.91 -19.11
C ARG A 358 -4.15 14.74 -20.28
N ASP A 359 -3.93 13.73 -21.12
CA ASP A 359 -4.77 13.47 -22.29
C ASP A 359 -6.19 13.06 -21.90
N ARG A 360 -6.34 12.27 -20.83
CA ARG A 360 -7.66 11.91 -20.26
C ARG A 360 -8.42 13.15 -19.78
N TYR A 361 -7.78 14.03 -19.03
CA TYR A 361 -8.41 15.27 -18.57
C TYR A 361 -8.79 16.18 -19.73
N ALA A 362 -7.86 16.44 -20.66
CA ALA A 362 -8.10 17.27 -21.83
C ALA A 362 -9.24 16.73 -22.71
N LYS A 363 -9.26 15.42 -22.96
CA LYS A 363 -10.34 14.76 -23.72
C LYS A 363 -11.69 14.89 -23.02
N THR A 364 -11.73 14.71 -21.70
CA THR A 364 -12.98 14.80 -20.94
C THR A 364 -13.55 16.20 -20.93
N LEU A 365 -12.69 17.22 -20.74
CA LEU A 365 -13.06 18.62 -20.84
C LEU A 365 -13.52 19.00 -22.26
N GLY A 366 -12.83 18.51 -23.29
CA GLY A 366 -13.21 18.73 -24.69
C GLY A 366 -14.54 18.07 -25.09
N ASN A 367 -14.94 17.01 -24.38
CA ASN A 367 -16.21 16.31 -24.58
C ASN A 367 -17.32 16.80 -23.63
N GLN A 368 -17.11 17.89 -22.90
CA GLN A 368 -18.10 18.43 -21.99
C GLN A 368 -19.37 18.86 -22.75
N ARG A 369 -20.52 18.28 -22.37
CA ARG A 369 -21.85 18.62 -22.89
C ARG A 369 -22.62 19.44 -21.87
N ALA A 370 -23.69 20.13 -22.27
CA ALA A 370 -24.53 20.88 -21.34
C ALA A 370 -25.06 19.94 -20.25
N VAL A 371 -25.14 20.45 -19.01
CA VAL A 371 -25.60 19.65 -17.87
C VAL A 371 -27.01 19.07 -18.10
N ASP A 372 -27.87 19.79 -18.81
CA ASP A 372 -29.22 19.36 -19.15
C ASP A 372 -29.24 18.13 -20.09
N ASP A 373 -28.27 18.02 -21.00
CA ASP A 373 -28.13 16.87 -21.89
C ASP A 373 -27.74 15.59 -21.11
N GLU A 374 -26.87 15.74 -20.11
CA GLU A 374 -26.40 14.62 -19.29
C GLU A 374 -27.45 14.19 -18.25
N VAL A 375 -28.25 15.12 -17.74
CA VAL A 375 -29.39 14.83 -16.85
C VAL A 375 -30.38 13.87 -17.52
N GLY A 376 -30.59 14.01 -18.83
CA GLY A 376 -31.47 13.13 -19.60
C GLY A 376 -31.04 11.64 -19.63
N VAL A 377 -29.81 11.33 -19.23
CA VAL A 377 -29.23 9.97 -19.23
C VAL A 377 -29.26 9.32 -17.83
N LEU A 378 -29.74 10.05 -16.82
CA LEU A 378 -29.87 9.54 -15.46
C LEU A 378 -30.94 8.44 -15.37
N HIS A 379 -30.68 7.45 -14.51
CA HIS A 379 -31.62 6.38 -14.20
C HIS A 379 -32.68 6.87 -13.20
N ARG A 380 -33.85 6.21 -13.18
CA ARG A 380 -34.88 6.49 -12.18
C ARG A 380 -34.33 6.26 -10.77
N GLY A 381 -34.44 7.27 -9.92
CA GLY A 381 -33.95 7.24 -8.53
C GLY A 381 -32.63 8.01 -8.33
N GLU A 382 -31.94 8.42 -9.40
CA GLU A 382 -30.80 9.32 -9.30
C GLU A 382 -31.29 10.77 -9.08
N SER A 383 -30.70 11.47 -8.09
CA SER A 383 -31.05 12.85 -7.76
C SER A 383 -30.46 13.83 -8.76
N GLU A 384 -31.30 14.48 -9.56
CA GLU A 384 -30.88 15.53 -10.50
C GLU A 384 -30.14 16.68 -9.79
N ARG A 385 -30.63 17.07 -8.60
CA ARG A 385 -29.99 18.12 -7.79
C ARG A 385 -28.57 17.75 -7.42
N ASP A 386 -28.35 16.51 -6.97
CA ASP A 386 -27.03 16.04 -6.56
C ASP A 386 -26.12 15.88 -7.77
N PHE A 387 -26.65 15.41 -8.89
CA PHE A 387 -25.92 15.31 -10.15
C PHE A 387 -25.45 16.69 -10.62
N ARG A 388 -26.30 17.72 -10.61
CA ARG A 388 -25.93 19.08 -11.00
C ARG A 388 -24.83 19.65 -10.10
N ALA A 389 -24.92 19.44 -8.79
CA ALA A 389 -23.88 19.86 -7.84
C ALA A 389 -22.55 19.10 -8.03
N PHE A 390 -22.62 17.81 -8.35
CA PHE A 390 -21.45 17.00 -8.70
C PHE A 390 -20.82 17.44 -10.02
N TYR A 391 -21.65 17.67 -11.05
CA TYR A 391 -21.24 18.01 -12.41
C TYR A 391 -20.29 19.23 -12.42
N SER A 392 -20.68 20.33 -11.77
CA SER A 392 -19.84 21.54 -11.74
C SER A 392 -18.51 21.30 -11.04
N ARG A 393 -18.52 20.60 -9.90
CA ARG A 393 -17.31 20.26 -9.13
C ARG A 393 -16.39 19.32 -9.90
N PHE A 394 -16.96 18.34 -10.61
CA PHE A 394 -16.21 17.38 -11.40
C PHE A 394 -15.41 18.08 -12.51
N TYR A 395 -16.07 18.89 -13.34
CA TYR A 395 -15.38 19.59 -14.43
C TYR A 395 -14.40 20.66 -13.92
N GLN A 396 -14.73 21.35 -12.82
CA GLN A 396 -13.77 22.25 -12.17
C GLN A 396 -12.52 21.50 -11.70
N TYR A 397 -12.70 20.37 -11.02
CA TYR A 397 -11.60 19.53 -10.56
C TYR A 397 -10.72 19.04 -11.71
N LEU A 398 -11.32 18.56 -12.81
CA LEU A 398 -10.56 18.11 -13.98
C LEU A 398 -9.76 19.25 -14.64
N ALA A 399 -10.33 20.46 -14.72
CA ALA A 399 -9.62 21.62 -15.25
C ALA A 399 -8.41 21.99 -14.37
N ASP A 400 -8.58 21.98 -13.05
CA ASP A 400 -7.51 22.25 -12.10
C ASP A 400 -6.43 21.15 -12.11
N GLU A 401 -6.82 19.87 -12.22
CA GLU A 401 -5.86 18.76 -12.36
C GLU A 401 -5.14 18.75 -13.71
N LEU A 402 -5.78 19.16 -14.82
CA LEU A 402 -5.09 19.32 -16.11
C LEU A 402 -3.96 20.35 -15.98
N LYS A 403 -4.25 21.53 -15.42
CA LYS A 403 -3.25 22.58 -15.17
C LYS A 403 -2.14 22.08 -14.24
N ARG A 404 -2.48 21.41 -13.15
CA ARG A 404 -1.49 20.82 -12.23
C ARG A 404 -0.63 19.77 -12.92
N THR A 405 -1.20 18.95 -13.78
CA THR A 405 -0.49 17.90 -14.52
C THR A 405 0.45 18.50 -15.56
N ASP A 406 0.06 19.56 -16.26
CA ASP A 406 0.96 20.30 -17.16
C ASP A 406 2.17 20.87 -16.41
N LEU A 407 1.97 21.44 -15.22
CA LEU A 407 3.05 21.91 -14.36
C LEU A 407 3.96 20.76 -13.89
N ARG A 408 3.39 19.62 -13.50
CA ARG A 408 4.14 18.42 -13.11
C ARG A 408 4.98 17.87 -14.27
N ILE A 409 4.46 17.89 -15.51
CA ILE A 409 5.22 17.48 -16.70
C ILE A 409 6.40 18.41 -16.95
N ALA A 410 6.19 19.72 -16.87
CA ALA A 410 7.27 20.70 -17.02
C ALA A 410 8.33 20.50 -15.93
N GLU A 411 7.91 20.31 -14.68
CA GLU A 411 8.82 20.09 -13.56
C GLU A 411 9.59 18.77 -13.67
N TYR A 412 8.91 17.68 -14.04
CA TYR A 412 9.55 16.39 -14.28
C TYR A 412 10.67 16.50 -15.31
N LYS A 413 10.45 17.23 -16.42
CA LYS A 413 11.48 17.46 -17.45
C LYS A 413 12.69 18.21 -16.90
N ARG A 414 12.49 19.19 -16.00
CA ARG A 414 13.60 19.91 -15.34
C ARG A 414 14.40 19.00 -14.42
N LEU A 415 13.72 18.21 -13.58
CA LEU A 415 14.35 17.30 -12.62
C LEU A 415 15.09 16.16 -13.33
N ALA A 416 14.48 15.57 -14.35
CA ALA A 416 15.06 14.48 -15.13
C ALA A 416 16.23 14.94 -16.03
N GLY A 417 16.25 16.21 -16.47
CA GLY A 417 17.36 16.78 -17.24
C GLY A 417 18.53 17.32 -16.38
N SER A 418 18.37 17.37 -15.06
CA SER A 418 19.41 17.80 -14.11
C SER A 418 20.10 16.63 -13.41
N SER A 419 19.67 15.40 -13.70
CA SER A 419 20.24 14.12 -13.21
C SER A 419 21.05 13.47 -14.30
#